data_AF-A0A6M3K9S5-F1
#
_entry.id   AF-A0A6M3K9S5-F1
#
_cell.length_a   1.000
_cell.length_b   1.000
_cell.length_c   1.000
_cell.angle_alpha   90.00
_cell.angle_beta   90.00
_cell.angle_gamma   90.00
#
_symmetry.space_group_name_H-M   'P 1'
#
loop_
_entity.id
_entity.type
_entity.pdbx_description
1 polymer ?
#
loop_
_entity_poly.entity_id
_entity_poly.type
_entity_poly.pdbx_seq_one_letter_code
_entity_poly.pdbx_strand_id
1 'polypeptide(L)' 'MIYVPGAEQWVAVGQYVQAVKTAKANPEARFPYGLTCWWPCTGTEIIEQFRKGMHDRISDGVPYSRRGNNVP' A
#
# COMPACT_ATOMS: atom_id res chain seq x y z
N MET A 1 5.36 -11.69 -0.86
CA MET A 1 4.52 -11.05 0.20
C MET A 1 4.97 -9.60 0.35
N ILE A 2 4.08 -8.71 0.76
CA ILE A 2 4.37 -7.28 0.98
C ILE A 2 4.03 -6.97 2.44
N TYR A 3 4.91 -6.28 3.13
CA TYR A 3 4.63 -5.76 4.47
C TYR A 3 3.78 -4.49 4.37
N VAL A 4 2.70 -4.42 5.14
CA VAL A 4 1.81 -3.27 5.25
C VAL A 4 1.99 -2.64 6.63
N PRO A 5 2.68 -1.50 6.74
CA PRO A 5 2.96 -0.86 8.02
C PRO A 5 1.69 -0.51 8.82
N GLY A 6 0.64 -0.02 8.17
CA GLY A 6 -0.60 0.37 8.86
C GLY A 6 -1.33 -0.80 9.54
N ALA A 7 -1.10 -2.03 9.08
CA ALA A 7 -1.67 -3.25 9.66
C ALA A 7 -0.62 -4.08 10.42
N GLU A 8 0.64 -3.66 10.42
CA GLU A 8 1.81 -4.40 10.92
C GLU A 8 1.87 -5.87 10.42
N GLN A 9 1.44 -6.10 9.18
CA GLN A 9 1.21 -7.45 8.65
C GLN A 9 1.86 -7.68 7.30
N TRP A 10 2.34 -8.91 7.10
CA TRP A 10 2.75 -9.41 5.79
C TRP A 10 1.54 -9.98 5.06
N VAL A 11 1.22 -9.40 3.91
CA VAL A 11 0.08 -9.82 3.08
C VAL A 11 0.56 -10.33 1.73
N ALA A 12 -0.24 -11.21 1.12
CA ALA A 12 -0.01 -11.60 -0.27
C ALA A 12 -0.17 -10.39 -1.20
N VAL A 13 0.62 -10.34 -2.28
CA VAL A 13 0.57 -9.24 -3.26
C VAL A 13 -0.84 -9.08 -3.84
N GLY A 14 -1.52 -10.21 -4.12
CA GLY A 14 -2.90 -10.20 -4.62
C GLY A 14 -3.89 -9.58 -3.63
N GLN A 15 -3.75 -9.87 -2.33
CA GLN A 15 -4.59 -9.28 -1.28
C GLN A 15 -4.35 -7.77 -1.16
N TYR A 16 -3.10 -7.34 -1.21
CA TYR A 16 -2.73 -5.92 -1.22
C TYR A 16 -3.35 -5.18 -2.42
N VAL A 17 -3.20 -5.72 -3.63
CA VAL A 17 -3.76 -5.11 -4.84
C VAL A 17 -5.29 -5.07 -4.79
N GLN A 18 -5.93 -6.13 -4.28
CA GLN A 18 -7.37 -6.16 -4.13
C GLN A 18 -7.86 -5.11 -3.13
N ALA A 19 -7.19 -4.95 -1.99
CA ALA A 19 -7.51 -3.92 -1.00
C ALA A 19 -7.42 -2.50 -1.59
N VAL A 20 -6.36 -2.21 -2.35
CA VAL A 20 -6.20 -0.92 -3.04
C VAL A 20 -7.30 -0.69 -4.08
N LYS A 21 -7.70 -1.73 -4.83
CA LYS A 21 -8.84 -1.62 -5.77
C LYS A 21 -10.15 -1.35 -5.04
N THR A 22 -10.39 -2.00 -3.91
CA THR A 22 -11.58 -1.78 -3.08
C THR A 22 -11.62 -0.35 -2.54
N ALA A 23 -10.49 0.18 -2.04
CA ALA A 23 -10.37 1.57 -1.62
C ALA A 23 -10.62 2.55 -2.77
N LYS A 24 -10.09 2.26 -3.97
CA LYS A 24 -10.33 3.07 -5.18
C LYS A 24 -11.80 3.12 -5.58
N ALA A 25 -12.50 2.00 -5.46
CA ALA A 25 -13.92 1.91 -5.80
C ALA A 25 -14.82 2.59 -4.76
N ASN A 26 -14.34 2.78 -3.52
CA ASN A 26 -15.11 3.33 -2.40
C ASN A 26 -14.33 4.47 -1.71
N PRO A 27 -14.21 5.66 -2.36
CA PRO A 27 -13.36 6.74 -1.87
C PRO A 27 -13.78 7.30 -0.49
N GLU A 28 -15.09 7.31 -0.19
CA GLU A 28 -15.63 7.83 1.08
C GLU A 28 -15.74 6.77 2.18
N ALA A 29 -15.55 5.49 1.85
CA ALA A 29 -15.61 4.42 2.84
C ALA A 29 -14.42 4.55 3.81
N ARG A 30 -14.70 4.34 5.10
CA ARG A 30 -13.68 4.27 6.15
C ARG A 30 -13.18 2.85 6.30
N PHE A 31 -11.87 2.69 6.27
CA PHE A 31 -11.17 1.45 6.56
C PHE A 31 -10.53 1.53 7.95
N PRO A 32 -10.36 0.41 8.67
CA PRO A 32 -9.84 0.42 10.05
C PRO A 32 -8.41 0.96 10.17
N TYR A 33 -7.62 0.78 9.13
CA TYR A 33 -6.24 1.22 8.98
C TYR A 33 -6.00 1.54 7.50
N GLY A 34 -4.93 2.27 7.19
CA GLY A 34 -4.46 2.46 5.82
C GLY A 34 -3.22 1.63 5.51
N LEU A 35 -2.53 2.00 4.44
CA LEU A 35 -1.31 1.31 4.03
C LEU A 35 -0.14 1.66 4.95
N THR A 36 -0.11 2.90 5.45
CA THR A 36 0.96 3.41 6.31
C THR A 36 0.46 3.97 7.66
N CYS A 37 -0.85 4.17 7.83
CA CYS A 37 -1.49 4.66 9.05
C CYS A 37 -2.13 3.51 9.84
N TRP A 38 -1.95 3.48 11.17
CA TRP A 38 -2.65 2.54 12.06
C TRP A 38 -4.06 3.01 12.47
N TRP A 39 -4.39 4.27 12.20
CA TRP A 39 -5.71 4.84 12.45
C TRP A 39 -6.64 4.70 11.23
N PRO A 40 -7.96 4.85 11.42
CA PRO A 40 -8.91 4.75 10.32
C PRO A 40 -8.64 5.77 9.22
N CYS A 41 -8.59 5.28 7.99
CA CYS A 41 -8.27 6.06 6.79
C CYS A 41 -9.37 5.81 5.75
N THR A 42 -9.73 6.83 4.98
CA THR A 42 -10.71 6.75 3.88
C THR A 42 -10.12 6.07 2.65
N GLY A 43 -10.97 5.62 1.73
CA GLY A 43 -10.52 5.09 0.44
C GLY A 43 -9.64 6.09 -0.33
N THR A 44 -9.98 7.38 -0.29
CA THR A 44 -9.18 8.44 -0.88
C THR A 44 -7.77 8.52 -0.26
N GLU A 45 -7.68 8.55 1.08
CA GLU A 45 -6.39 8.61 1.79
C GLU A 45 -5.52 7.36 1.52
N ILE A 46 -6.14 6.18 1.42
CA ILE A 46 -5.43 4.95 1.05
C ILE A 46 -4.83 5.05 -0.35
N ILE A 47 -5.57 5.65 -1.31
CA ILE A 47 -5.08 5.84 -2.67
C ILE A 47 -3.96 6.87 -2.72
N GLU A 48 -4.03 7.93 -1.93
CA GLU A 48 -2.93 8.89 -1.79
C GLU A 48 -1.68 8.24 -1.21
N GLN A 49 -1.82 7.42 -0.17
CA GLN A 49 -0.71 6.64 0.41
C GLN A 49 -0.10 5.68 -0.62
N PHE A 50 -0.95 5.00 -1.41
CA PHE A 50 -0.50 4.13 -2.48
C PHE A 50 0.31 4.91 -3.53
N ARG A 51 -0.20 6.06 -4.00
CA ARG A 51 0.47 6.92 -4.98
C ARG A 51 1.79 7.46 -4.43
N LYS A 52 1.81 7.90 -3.17
CA LYS A 52 3.03 8.35 -2.48
C LYS A 52 4.05 7.23 -2.41
N GLY A 53 3.65 6.02 -2.00
CA GLY A 53 4.54 4.86 -1.97
C GLY A 53 5.08 4.47 -3.36
N MET A 54 4.29 4.60 -4.43
CA MET A 54 4.80 4.40 -5.79
C MET A 54 5.83 5.48 -6.18
N HIS A 55 5.54 6.75 -5.86
CA HIS A 55 6.42 7.87 -6.18
C HIS A 55 7.75 7.77 -5.45
N ASP A 56 7.70 7.42 -4.16
CA ASP A 56 8.88 7.18 -3.32
C ASP A 56 9.76 6.08 -3.92
N ARG A 57 9.17 4.95 -4.32
CA ARG A 57 9.88 3.82 -4.98
C ARG A 57 10.42 4.14 -6.37
N ILE A 58 9.95 5.21 -7.02
CA ILE A 58 10.50 5.71 -8.28
C ILE A 58 11.65 6.68 -7.99
N SER A 59 11.46 7.57 -7.01
CA SER A 59 12.46 8.54 -6.57
C SER A 59 13.69 7.87 -5.95
N ASP A 60 13.50 6.76 -5.24
CA ASP A 60 14.57 6.01 -4.57
C ASP A 60 15.48 5.24 -5.56
N GLY A 61 15.22 5.35 -6.88
CA GLY A 61 16.14 4.89 -7.92
C GLY A 61 16.40 3.38 -7.95
N VAL A 62 15.62 2.57 -7.22
CA VAL A 62 15.81 1.12 -7.16
C VAL A 62 15.67 0.54 -8.58
N PRO A 63 16.75 -0.07 -9.13
CA PRO A 63 16.71 -0.65 -10.47
C PRO A 63 15.54 -1.61 -10.60
N TYR A 64 14.82 -1.55 -11.72
CA TYR A 64 13.65 -2.39 -11.97
C TYR A 64 13.93 -3.89 -11.77
N SER A 65 15.18 -4.31 -12.03
CA SER A 65 15.70 -5.66 -11.84
C SER A 65 15.79 -6.13 -10.37
N ARG A 66 15.72 -5.23 -9.38
CA ARG A 66 15.68 -5.59 -7.95
C ARG A 66 14.27 -5.53 -7.34
N ARG A 67 13.25 -5.19 -8.12
CA ARG A 67 11.86 -5.18 -7.63
C ARG A 67 11.37 -6.62 -7.41
N GLY A 68 11.21 -7.00 -6.14
CA GLY A 68 10.67 -8.31 -5.74
C GLY A 68 11.67 -9.22 -5.03
N ASN A 69 12.95 -8.86 -4.98
CA ASN A 69 13.92 -9.58 -4.18
C ASN A 69 13.87 -9.06 -2.74
N ASN A 70 12.99 -9.65 -1.93
CA ASN A 70 13.11 -9.57 -0.48
C ASN A 70 14.46 -10.18 -0.12
N VAL A 71 15.38 -9.36 0.35
CA VAL A 71 16.64 -9.80 0.99
C VAL A 71 16.43 -9.52 2.49
N PRO A 72 16.78 -10.47 3.38
CA PRO A 72 16.22 -10.61 4.73
C PRO A 72 16.45 -9.45 5.68
#